data_AF-A0AAW9KA08-F1
#
_entry.id   AF-A0AAW9KA08-F1
#
_cell.length_a   1.000
_cell.length_b   1.000
_cell.length_c   1.000
_cell.angle_alpha   90.00
_cell.angle_beta   90.00
_cell.angle_gamma   90.00
#
_symmetry.space_group_name_H-M   'P 1'
#
loop_
_entity.id
_entity.type
_entity.pdbx_description
1 polymer ?
#
loop_
_entity_poly.entity_id
_entity_poly.type
_entity_poly.pdbx_seq_one_letter_code
_entity_poly.pdbx_strand_id
1 'polypeptide(L)' 'SCVPGTGTPVDDGLSFSEGKQVIETIINTSLVRAMDFVEFNPDLDDNKRTLETCLELLKVISNAFEGK' A
#
# COMPACT_ATOMS: atom_id res chain seq x y z
N SER A 1 5.69 9.58 10.56
CA SER A 1 5.00 8.90 9.44
C SER A 1 5.76 7.66 8.98
N CYS A 2 5.04 6.56 8.68
CA CYS A 2 5.60 5.34 8.08
C CYS A 2 5.89 5.48 6.58
N VAL A 3 5.20 6.41 5.93
CA VAL A 3 5.24 6.70 4.49
C VAL A 3 5.45 8.21 4.31
N PRO A 4 6.70 8.71 4.43
CA PRO A 4 7.00 10.14 4.29
C PRO A 4 6.89 10.67 2.85
N GLY A 5 7.05 9.82 1.84
CA GLY A 5 7.04 10.12 0.41
C GLY A 5 5.63 10.25 -0.15
N THR A 6 4.84 11.14 0.43
CA THR A 6 3.49 11.49 -0.03
C THR A 6 3.26 12.99 0.13
N GLY A 7 2.42 13.59 -0.70
CA GLY A 7 2.10 15.02 -0.63
C GLY A 7 1.33 15.43 0.64
N THR A 8 0.70 14.46 1.31
CA THR A 8 -0.16 14.69 2.49
C THR A 8 0.11 13.66 3.58
N PRO A 9 1.27 13.70 4.25
CA PRO A 9 1.55 12.77 5.35
C PRO A 9 0.59 13.04 6.51
N VAL A 10 0.09 11.97 7.13
CA VAL A 10 -0.80 12.04 8.29
C VAL A 10 -0.19 11.33 9.48
N ASP A 11 -0.44 11.87 10.67
CA ASP A 11 -0.18 11.19 11.93
C ASP A 11 -1.29 10.16 12.21
N ASP A 12 -0.94 9.09 12.92
CA ASP A 12 -1.86 8.01 13.31
C ASP A 12 -2.68 7.37 12.16
N GLY A 13 -2.10 7.35 10.95
CA GLY A 13 -2.63 6.57 9.83
C GLY A 13 -2.46 5.06 10.02
N LEU A 14 -2.94 4.28 9.05
CA LEU A 14 -2.80 2.83 9.07
C LEU A 14 -1.32 2.42 9.18
N SER A 15 -1.05 1.48 10.08
CA SER A 15 0.21 0.74 10.06
C SER A 15 0.32 -0.13 8.81
N PHE A 16 1.53 -0.57 8.49
CA PHE A 16 1.77 -1.48 7.37
C PHE A 16 0.93 -2.77 7.48
N SER A 17 0.87 -3.35 8.68
CA SER A 17 0.11 -4.57 8.96
C SER A 17 -1.41 -4.39 8.78
N GLU A 18 -1.95 -3.26 9.21
CA GLU A 18 -3.37 -2.96 9.04
C GLU A 18 -3.71 -2.73 7.56
N GLY A 19 -2.88 -1.97 6.84
CA GLY A 19 -3.03 -1.77 5.39
C GLY A 19 -2.99 -3.10 4.63
N LYS A 20 -2.04 -3.98 4.95
CA LYS A 20 -1.96 -5.34 4.40
C LYS A 20 -3.25 -6.12 4.64
N GLN A 21 -3.74 -6.16 5.89
CA GLN A 21 -4.94 -6.92 6.24
C GLN A 21 -6.18 -6.42 5.47
N VAL A 22 -6.33 -5.10 5.33
CA VAL A 22 -7.42 -4.49 4.56
C VAL A 22 -7.36 -4.91 3.09
N ILE A 23 -6.19 -4.80 2.46
CA ILE A 23 -5.97 -5.18 1.06
C ILE A 23 -6.33 -6.65 0.83
N GLU A 24 -5.76 -7.56 1.62
CA GLU A 24 -6.01 -8.99 1.50
C GLU A 24 -7.50 -9.32 1.68
N THR A 25 -8.13 -8.72 2.69
CA THR A 25 -9.56 -8.93 2.99
C THR A 25 -10.45 -8.49 1.83
N ILE A 26 -10.21 -7.30 1.28
CA ILE A 26 -11.03 -6.75 0.19
C ILE A 26 -10.83 -7.56 -1.10
N ILE A 27 -9.59 -7.90 -1.46
CA ILE A 27 -9.30 -8.71 -2.66
C ILE A 27 -9.85 -10.15 -2.48
N ASN A 28 -9.90 -10.68 -1.25
CA ASN A 28 -10.47 -12.00 -0.94
C ASN A 28 -11.99 -12.10 -1.16
N THR A 29 -12.71 -10.98 -1.25
CA THR A 29 -14.14 -10.99 -1.60
C THR A 29 -14.41 -11.43 -3.04
N SER A 30 -13.39 -11.42 -3.91
CA SER A 30 -13.54 -11.64 -5.37
C SER A 30 -14.45 -10.63 -6.08
N LEU A 31 -14.77 -9.50 -5.43
CA LEU A 31 -15.60 -8.43 -5.99
C LEU A 31 -14.77 -7.29 -6.63
N VAL A 32 -13.47 -7.23 -6.31
CA VAL A 32 -12.56 -6.20 -6.85
C VAL A 32 -12.29 -6.48 -8.32
N ARG A 33 -12.53 -5.48 -9.18
CA ARG A 33 -12.27 -5.56 -10.64
C ARG A 33 -11.10 -4.70 -11.10
N ALA A 34 -10.85 -3.61 -10.38
CA ALA A 34 -9.76 -2.68 -10.65
C ALA A 34 -9.36 -2.00 -9.34
N MET A 35 -8.13 -1.48 -9.29
CA MET A 35 -7.57 -0.75 -8.16
C MET A 35 -6.53 0.23 -8.69
N ASP A 36 -6.51 1.44 -8.14
CA ASP A 36 -5.44 2.41 -8.33
C ASP A 36 -4.54 2.43 -7.09
N PHE A 37 -3.23 2.56 -7.29
CA PHE A 37 -2.23 2.69 -6.23
C PHE A 37 -1.54 4.06 -6.38
N VAL A 38 -1.85 4.99 -5.50
CA VAL A 38 -1.60 6.43 -5.68
C VAL A 38 -0.77 7.03 -4.54
N GLU A 39 -0.46 8.33 -4.66
CA GLU A 39 0.17 9.18 -3.63
C GLU A 39 1.61 8.84 -3.25
N PHE A 40 2.28 7.94 -3.99
CA PHE A 40 3.74 7.81 -3.91
C PHE A 40 4.41 8.99 -4.62
N ASN A 41 5.22 9.74 -3.88
CA ASN A 41 6.04 10.84 -4.37
C ASN A 41 7.52 10.58 -4.05
N PRO A 42 8.36 10.20 -5.04
CA PRO A 42 9.79 9.94 -4.84
C PRO A 42 10.58 11.14 -4.31
N ASP A 43 10.19 12.36 -4.67
CA ASP A 43 10.92 13.58 -4.29
C ASP A 43 10.75 13.92 -2.81
N LEU A 44 9.66 13.43 -2.19
CA LEU A 44 9.37 13.60 -0.77
C LEU A 44 9.80 12.39 0.07
N ASP A 45 10.32 11.34 -0.56
CA ASP A 45 10.64 10.11 0.14
C ASP A 45 11.92 10.27 0.99
N ASP A 46 11.92 9.66 2.16
CA ASP A 46 13.04 9.68 3.09
C ASP A 46 13.72 8.30 3.04
N ASN A 47 14.94 8.27 2.48
CA ASN A 47 15.76 7.07 2.40
C ASN A 47 15.03 5.85 1.80
N LYS A 48 14.21 6.07 0.76
CA LYS A 48 13.41 5.03 0.06
C LYS A 48 12.39 4.31 0.95
N ARG A 49 12.10 4.83 2.14
CA ARG A 49 11.21 4.18 3.10
C ARG A 49 9.80 3.96 2.55
N THR A 50 9.27 4.94 1.83
CA THR A 50 7.95 4.85 1.20
C THR A 50 8.01 3.91 0.02
N LEU A 51 9.05 4.01 -0.81
CA LEU A 51 9.27 3.10 -1.94
C LEU A 51 9.29 1.64 -1.48
N GLU A 52 10.05 1.30 -0.44
CA GLU A 52 10.12 -0.07 0.10
C GLU A 52 8.75 -0.53 0.60
N THR A 53 8.03 0.34 1.31
CA THR A 53 6.66 0.07 1.77
C THR A 53 5.71 -0.20 0.60
N CYS A 54 5.77 0.62 -0.46
CA CYS A 54 4.96 0.46 -1.67
C CYS A 54 5.27 -0.88 -2.37
N LEU A 55 6.55 -1.23 -2.52
CA LEU A 55 6.95 -2.49 -3.17
C LEU A 55 6.45 -3.71 -2.39
N GLU A 56 6.51 -3.68 -1.06
CA GLU A 56 5.98 -4.77 -0.23
C GLU A 56 4.44 -4.87 -0.32
N LEU A 57 3.72 -3.74 -0.32
CA LEU A 57 2.26 -3.75 -0.53
C LEU A 57 1.87 -4.24 -1.93
N LEU A 58 2.61 -3.87 -2.97
CA LEU A 58 2.38 -4.36 -4.32
C LEU A 58 2.57 -5.88 -4.44
N LYS A 59 3.55 -6.45 -3.72
CA LYS A 59 3.69 -7.91 -3.62
C LYS A 59 2.50 -8.55 -2.93
N VAL A 60 2.01 -7.97 -1.83
CA VAL A 60 0.78 -8.43 -1.16
C VAL A 60 -0.40 -8.41 -2.13
N ILE A 61 -0.59 -7.31 -2.86
CA ILE A 61 -1.68 -7.16 -3.85
C ILE A 61 -1.55 -8.24 -4.91
N SER A 62 -0.37 -8.40 -5.51
CA SER A 62 -0.11 -9.42 -6.54
C SER A 62 -0.47 -10.81 -6.05
N ASN A 63 0.06 -11.21 -4.89
CA ASN A 63 -0.19 -12.52 -4.29
C ASN A 63 -1.67 -12.72 -3.93
N ALA A 64 -2.39 -11.66 -3.51
CA ALA A 64 -3.81 -11.75 -3.20
C ALA A 64 -4.68 -11.98 -4.44
N PHE A 65 -4.22 -11.56 -5.62
CA PHE A 65 -4.87 -11.84 -6.90
C PHE A 65 -4.49 -13.21 -7.48
N GLU A 66 -3.36 -13.81 -7.09
CA GLU A 66 -2.99 -15.15 -7.53
C GLU A 66 -4.03 -16.20 -7.08
N GLY A 67 -4.62 -16.90 -8.04
CA GLY A 67 -5.62 -17.94 -7.79
C GLY A 67 -7.08 -17.47 -7.71
N LYS A 68 -7.37 -16.22 -8.14
CA LYS A 68 -8.74 -15.69 -8.29
C LYS A 68 -9.14 -15.38 -9.72
#